data_AF-A0A1F8GGW0-F1
#
_entry.id   AF-A0A1F8GGW0-F1
#
_cell.length_a   1.000
_cell.length_b   1.000
_cell.length_c   1.000
_cell.angle_alpha   90.00
_cell.angle_beta   90.00
_cell.angle_gamma   90.00
#
_symmetry.space_group_name_H-M   'P 1'
#
loop_
_entity.id
_entity.type
_entity.pdbx_description
1 polymer ?
#
loop_
_entity_poly.entity_id
_entity_poly.type
_entity_poly.pdbx_seq_one_letter_code
_entity_poly.pdbx_strand_id
1 'polypeptide(L)'
;MNIYSPSQVDLEELLLVKKDWDIFANKFIKLPLKVKDVMTSATTDYYLEFLSKKVGLDQNQSSDLSRIVRDVLLADAFLSDFPALISSKLGVEASIANQIANKIVSELFALAIEDIKNMQREKFKDRIAQNRSNQSQQSSQNTNAEQSNVIDLRKQNQ
;
A
#
# COMPACT_ATOMS: atom_id res chain seq x y z
N MET A 1 -13.59 19.17 9.01
CA MET A 1 -13.09 18.36 10.13
C MET A 1 -11.90 17.56 9.61
N ASN A 2 -10.76 17.55 10.31
CA ASN A 2 -9.66 16.63 9.95
C ASN A 2 -10.03 15.27 10.55
N ILE A 3 -10.31 14.29 9.70
CA ILE A 3 -10.65 12.95 10.19
C ILE A 3 -9.47 12.04 9.92
N TYR A 4 -8.70 11.78 10.97
CA TYR A 4 -7.55 10.89 10.92
C TYR A 4 -7.96 9.42 11.03
N SER A 5 -9.21 9.13 11.40
CA SER A 5 -9.68 7.75 11.57
C SER A 5 -10.09 7.10 10.26
N PRO A 6 -9.45 5.98 9.85
CA PRO A 6 -9.84 5.25 8.64
C PRO A 6 -11.30 4.77 8.68
N SER A 7 -11.83 4.46 9.87
CA SER A 7 -13.22 4.02 10.03
C SER A 7 -14.25 5.14 9.98
N GLN A 8 -13.85 6.40 10.21
CA GLN A 8 -14.77 7.52 10.38
C GLN A 8 -14.67 8.58 9.27
N VAL A 9 -13.66 8.53 8.40
CA VAL A 9 -13.31 9.60 7.45
C VAL A 9 -14.44 10.05 6.52
N ASP A 10 -15.41 9.17 6.25
CA ASP A 10 -16.60 9.47 5.46
C ASP A 10 -17.88 9.04 6.19
N LEU A 11 -17.87 8.97 7.53
CA LEU A 11 -19.00 8.42 8.29
C LEU A 11 -20.30 9.18 8.02
N GLU A 12 -20.23 10.51 7.96
CA GLU A 12 -21.40 11.34 7.65
C GLU A 12 -21.95 11.02 6.25
N GLU A 13 -21.08 10.91 5.24
CA GLU A 13 -21.47 10.58 3.86
C GLU A 13 -22.04 9.17 3.75
N LEU A 14 -21.39 8.19 4.37
CA LEU A 14 -21.85 6.80 4.40
C LEU A 14 -23.24 6.68 5.04
N LEU A 15 -23.52 7.45 6.09
CA LEU A 15 -24.82 7.43 6.77
C LEU A 15 -25.94 8.11 5.96
N LEU A 16 -25.61 9.07 5.09
CA LEU A 16 -26.58 9.72 4.21
C LEU A 16 -27.10 8.76 3.13
N VAL A 17 -26.27 7.82 2.67
CA VAL A 17 -26.62 6.83 1.65
C VAL A 17 -26.59 5.42 2.26
N LYS A 18 -27.75 4.93 2.71
CA LYS A 18 -27.90 3.61 3.35
C LYS A 18 -27.17 2.48 2.62
N LYS A 19 -27.20 2.48 1.28
CA LYS A 19 -26.53 1.47 0.46
C LYS A 19 -25.00 1.47 0.67
N ASP A 20 -24.39 2.64 0.81
CA ASP A 20 -22.94 2.77 0.96
C ASP A 20 -22.51 2.38 2.38
N TRP A 21 -23.33 2.72 3.39
CA TRP A 21 -23.17 2.17 4.74
C TRP A 21 -23.26 0.64 4.76
N ASP A 22 -24.27 0.05 4.12
CA ASP A 22 -24.45 -1.40 4.10
C ASP A 22 -23.25 -2.09 3.40
N ILE A 23 -22.71 -1.50 2.33
CA ILE A 23 -21.50 -2.00 1.66
C ILE A 23 -20.29 -1.94 2.60
N PHE A 24 -20.07 -0.79 3.26
CA PHE A 24 -18.97 -0.61 4.21
C PHE A 24 -19.09 -1.59 5.37
N ALA A 25 -20.24 -1.63 6.05
CA ALA A 25 -20.49 -2.51 7.19
C ALA A 25 -20.28 -3.98 6.82
N ASN A 26 -20.76 -4.43 5.67
CA ASN A 26 -20.58 -5.80 5.20
C ASN A 26 -19.12 -6.18 4.95
N LYS A 27 -18.28 -5.23 4.49
CA LYS A 27 -16.83 -5.45 4.38
C LYS A 27 -16.19 -5.45 5.76
N PHE A 28 -16.53 -4.47 6.59
CA PHE A 28 -15.99 -4.29 7.93
C PHE A 28 -16.20 -5.53 8.81
N ILE A 29 -17.42 -6.08 8.87
CA ILE A 29 -17.71 -7.25 9.71
C ILE A 29 -16.90 -8.49 9.32
N LYS A 30 -16.49 -8.60 8.05
CA LYS A 30 -15.70 -9.74 7.52
C LYS A 30 -14.20 -9.57 7.73
N LEU A 31 -13.74 -8.40 8.18
CA LEU A 31 -12.32 -8.17 8.42
C LEU A 31 -11.79 -9.08 9.55
N PRO A 32 -10.57 -9.60 9.42
CA PRO A 32 -9.83 -10.21 10.52
C PRO A 32 -9.71 -9.24 11.69
N LEU A 33 -9.71 -9.77 12.93
CA LEU A 33 -9.73 -8.94 14.14
C LEU A 33 -8.57 -7.92 14.16
N LYS A 34 -7.35 -8.35 13.83
CA LYS A 34 -6.17 -7.47 13.76
C LYS A 34 -6.34 -6.31 12.78
N VAL A 35 -7.03 -6.55 11.66
CA VAL A 35 -7.30 -5.50 10.65
C VAL A 35 -8.36 -4.53 11.17
N LYS A 36 -9.39 -5.03 11.87
CA LYS A 36 -10.39 -4.19 12.56
C LYS A 36 -9.72 -3.32 13.63
N ASP A 37 -8.86 -3.91 14.45
CA ASP A 37 -8.14 -3.21 15.51
C ASP A 37 -7.32 -2.05 14.93
N VAL A 38 -6.60 -2.29 13.83
CA VAL A 38 -5.88 -1.23 13.11
C VAL A 38 -6.85 -0.17 12.59
N MET A 39 -8.01 -0.55 12.04
CA MET A 39 -8.97 0.38 11.46
C MET A 39 -9.68 1.28 12.48
N THR A 40 -9.89 0.82 13.72
CA THR A 40 -10.69 1.51 14.75
C THR A 40 -9.89 1.98 15.97
N SER A 41 -8.59 1.72 16.02
CA SER A 41 -7.73 2.08 17.14
C SER A 41 -7.46 3.58 17.19
N ALA A 42 -7.59 4.17 18.38
CA ALA A 42 -7.14 5.54 18.62
C ALA A 42 -5.64 5.73 18.35
N THR A 43 -4.82 4.69 18.53
CA THR A 43 -3.39 4.73 18.18
C THR A 43 -3.17 4.93 16.69
N THR A 44 -4.02 4.32 15.85
CA THR A 44 -4.00 4.55 14.41
C THR A 44 -4.32 6.00 14.09
N ASP A 45 -5.37 6.54 14.70
CA ASP A 45 -5.80 7.92 14.49
C ASP A 45 -4.68 8.91 14.87
N TYR A 46 -4.08 8.75 16.05
CA TYR A 46 -2.96 9.58 16.51
C TYR A 46 -1.73 9.45 15.60
N TYR A 47 -1.45 8.24 15.10
CA TYR A 47 -0.31 8.03 14.21
C TYR A 47 -0.50 8.72 12.86
N LEU A 48 -1.70 8.65 12.29
CA LEU A 48 -2.03 9.33 11.03
C LEU A 48 -2.04 10.85 11.20
N GLU A 49 -2.53 11.36 12.33
CA GLU A 49 -2.40 12.77 12.68
C GLU A 49 -0.93 13.21 12.76
N PHE A 50 -0.11 12.47 13.51
CA PHE A 50 1.32 12.75 13.64
C PHE A 50 2.03 12.74 12.28
N LEU A 51 1.78 11.72 11.46
CA LEU A 51 2.42 11.59 10.16
C LEU A 51 2.01 12.72 9.22
N SER A 52 0.72 13.05 9.19
CA SER A 52 0.18 14.15 8.38
C SER A 52 0.82 15.48 8.74
N LYS A 53 0.91 15.81 10.04
CA LYS A 53 1.59 17.01 10.53
C LYS A 53 3.08 17.01 10.20
N LYS A 54 3.74 15.86 10.35
CA LYS A 54 5.19 15.73 10.13
C LYS A 54 5.59 16.00 8.67
N VAL A 55 4.75 15.61 7.72
CA VAL A 55 5.03 15.80 6.28
C VAL A 55 4.30 17.02 5.69
N GLY A 56 3.60 17.80 6.52
CA GLY A 56 2.97 19.05 6.12
C GLY A 56 1.70 18.87 5.28
N LEU A 57 0.93 17.80 5.48
CA LEU A 57 -0.35 17.62 4.81
C LEU A 57 -1.38 18.62 5.32
N ASP A 58 -2.16 19.18 4.40
CA ASP A 58 -3.34 19.96 4.73
C ASP A 58 -4.50 19.06 5.20
N GLN A 59 -5.62 19.68 5.57
CA GLN A 59 -6.81 19.01 6.06
C GLN A 59 -7.40 18.00 5.06
N ASN A 60 -7.45 18.35 3.78
CA ASN A 60 -8.04 17.52 2.74
C ASN A 60 -7.12 16.32 2.47
N GLN A 61 -5.82 16.58 2.32
CA GLN A 61 -4.78 15.55 2.14
C GLN A 61 -4.73 14.58 3.32
N SER A 62 -4.88 15.09 4.56
CA SER A 62 -4.92 14.26 5.76
C SER A 62 -6.13 13.31 5.76
N SER A 63 -7.30 13.82 5.34
CA SER A 63 -8.51 13.00 5.21
C SER A 63 -8.34 11.98 4.08
N ASP A 64 -7.79 12.38 2.94
CA ASP A 64 -7.49 11.45 1.84
C ASP A 64 -6.49 10.37 2.24
N LEU A 65 -5.50 10.68 3.08
CA LEU A 65 -4.59 9.67 3.63
C LEU A 65 -5.36 8.61 4.44
N SER A 66 -6.28 9.05 5.31
CA SER A 66 -7.12 8.13 6.08
C SER A 66 -8.04 7.28 5.20
N ARG A 67 -8.57 7.84 4.09
CA ARG A 67 -9.31 7.07 3.07
C ARG A 67 -8.44 6.03 2.40
N ILE A 68 -7.24 6.40 1.97
CA ILE A 68 -6.29 5.49 1.32
C ILE A 68 -5.91 4.34 2.25
N VAL A 69 -5.68 4.62 3.54
CA VAL A 69 -5.43 3.60 4.57
C VAL A 69 -6.64 2.67 4.73
N ARG A 70 -7.86 3.22 4.85
CA ARG A 70 -9.10 2.45 4.92
C ARG A 70 -9.23 1.52 3.72
N ASP A 71 -9.04 2.04 2.52
CA ASP A 71 -9.24 1.30 1.28
C ASP A 71 -8.25 0.13 1.18
N VAL A 72 -7.01 0.28 1.65
CA VAL A 72 -6.06 -0.83 1.74
C VAL A 72 -6.49 -1.87 2.78
N LEU A 73 -6.95 -1.44 3.96
CA LEU A 73 -7.44 -2.33 5.03
C LEU A 73 -8.71 -3.09 4.63
N LEU A 74 -9.57 -2.51 3.79
CA LEU A 74 -10.74 -3.17 3.18
C LEU A 74 -10.37 -3.99 1.94
N ALA A 75 -9.09 -4.03 1.56
CA ALA A 75 -8.58 -4.56 0.31
C ALA A 75 -9.26 -3.96 -0.94
N ASP A 76 -9.87 -2.79 -0.86
CA ASP A 76 -10.39 -2.03 -2.01
C ASP A 76 -9.26 -1.40 -2.83
N ALA A 77 -8.13 -1.12 -2.19
CA ALA A 77 -6.87 -0.74 -2.83
C ALA A 77 -5.82 -1.84 -2.65
N PHE A 78 -4.99 -2.04 -3.68
CA PHE A 78 -3.89 -3.00 -3.64
C PHE A 78 -2.68 -2.41 -2.91
N LEU A 79 -2.06 -3.17 -2.00
CA LEU A 79 -0.99 -2.69 -1.14
C LEU A 79 0.26 -2.30 -1.93
N SER A 80 0.55 -2.98 -3.04
CA SER A 80 1.69 -2.64 -3.88
C SER A 80 1.53 -1.30 -4.61
N ASP A 81 0.29 -0.85 -4.81
CA ASP A 81 -0.03 0.44 -5.45
C ASP A 81 -0.01 1.59 -4.43
N PHE A 82 0.21 1.29 -3.15
CA PHE A 82 0.02 2.23 -2.04
C PHE A 82 0.85 3.53 -2.16
N PRO A 83 2.17 3.50 -2.49
CA PRO A 83 2.91 4.74 -2.71
C PRO A 83 2.37 5.56 -3.90
N ALA A 84 1.94 4.90 -4.98
CA ALA A 84 1.40 5.58 -6.15
C ALA A 84 0.04 6.23 -5.85
N LEU A 85 -0.80 5.56 -5.06
CA LEU A 85 -2.07 6.11 -4.57
C LEU A 85 -1.83 7.34 -3.69
N ILE A 86 -0.87 7.26 -2.75
CA ILE A 86 -0.51 8.39 -1.89
C ILE A 86 -0.03 9.58 -2.72
N SER A 87 0.92 9.37 -3.66
CA SER A 87 1.45 10.45 -4.50
C SER A 87 0.35 11.12 -5.33
N SER A 88 -0.48 10.31 -6.00
CA SER A 88 -1.52 10.83 -6.90
C SER A 88 -2.66 11.53 -6.17
N LYS A 89 -3.13 11.00 -5.03
CA LYS A 89 -4.27 11.54 -4.28
C LYS A 89 -3.89 12.73 -3.42
N LEU A 90 -2.72 12.70 -2.79
CA LEU A 90 -2.28 13.80 -1.93
C LEU A 90 -1.54 14.88 -2.73
N GLY A 91 -1.16 14.62 -3.99
CA GLY A 91 -0.38 15.58 -4.79
C GLY A 91 1.03 15.79 -4.25
N VAL A 92 1.60 14.79 -3.56
CA VAL A 92 2.95 14.82 -3.01
C VAL A 92 3.94 14.12 -3.92
N GLU A 93 5.21 14.53 -3.85
CA GLU A 93 6.29 13.89 -4.59
C GLU A 93 6.40 12.39 -4.25
N ALA A 94 6.84 11.59 -5.23
CA ALA A 94 7.01 10.15 -5.07
C ALA A 94 7.95 9.78 -3.90
N SER A 95 8.95 10.62 -3.62
CA SER A 95 9.87 10.42 -2.49
C SER A 95 9.14 10.49 -1.14
N ILE A 96 8.27 11.49 -0.96
CA ILE A 96 7.44 11.69 0.23
C ILE A 96 6.40 10.58 0.31
N ALA A 97 5.76 10.25 -0.81
CA ALA A 97 4.76 9.19 -0.86
C ALA A 97 5.32 7.84 -0.42
N ASN A 98 6.53 7.48 -0.87
CA ASN A 98 7.23 6.28 -0.43
C ASN A 98 7.55 6.31 1.06
N GLN A 99 7.96 7.46 1.61
CA GLN A 99 8.22 7.60 3.05
C GLN A 99 6.94 7.40 3.88
N ILE A 100 5.82 7.99 3.46
CA ILE A 100 4.52 7.82 4.11
C ILE A 100 4.09 6.35 4.05
N ALA A 101 4.14 5.75 2.86
CA ALA A 101 3.76 4.35 2.64
C ALA A 101 4.57 3.40 3.53
N ASN A 102 5.90 3.53 3.52
CA ASN A 102 6.78 2.69 4.32
C ASN A 102 6.49 2.82 5.82
N LYS A 103 6.26 4.04 6.31
CA LYS A 103 5.93 4.29 7.71
C LYS A 103 4.61 3.65 8.13
N ILE A 104 3.57 3.80 7.30
CA ILE A 104 2.28 3.16 7.57
C ILE A 104 2.44 1.63 7.56
N VAL A 105 3.16 1.08 6.57
CA VAL A 105 3.35 -0.37 6.47
C VAL A 105 4.16 -0.92 7.65
N SER A 106 5.25 -0.25 8.04
CA SER A 106 6.18 -0.74 9.06
C SER A 106 5.69 -0.53 10.49
N GLU A 107 4.85 0.48 10.74
CA GLU A 107 4.38 0.80 12.09
C GLU A 107 2.91 0.39 12.27
N LEU A 108 2.03 0.88 11.39
CA LEU A 108 0.59 0.79 11.55
C LEU A 108 0.05 -0.56 11.08
N PHE A 109 0.54 -1.08 9.94
CA PHE A 109 0.13 -2.39 9.43
C PHE A 109 0.90 -3.56 10.02
N ALA A 110 1.98 -3.35 10.76
CA ALA A 110 2.88 -4.42 11.21
C ALA A 110 2.17 -5.59 11.90
N LEU A 111 1.20 -5.31 12.77
CA LEU A 111 0.47 -6.33 13.52
C LEU A 111 -0.54 -7.12 12.67
N ALA A 112 -0.99 -6.55 11.55
CA ALA A 112 -2.04 -7.08 10.67
C ALA A 112 -1.54 -7.38 9.25
N ILE A 113 -0.24 -7.24 8.97
CA ILE A 113 0.30 -7.23 7.60
C ILE A 113 0.05 -8.55 6.88
N GLU A 114 0.15 -9.67 7.59
CA GLU A 114 -0.12 -10.98 7.01
C GLU A 114 -1.61 -11.16 6.71
N ASP A 115 -2.51 -10.69 7.58
CA ASP A 115 -3.94 -10.68 7.32
C ASP A 115 -4.31 -9.82 6.10
N ILE A 116 -3.71 -8.63 5.99
CA ILE A 116 -3.89 -7.73 4.83
C ILE A 116 -3.42 -8.43 3.55
N LYS A 117 -2.22 -9.03 3.56
CA LYS A 117 -1.71 -9.78 2.40
C LYS A 117 -2.62 -10.96 2.03
N ASN A 118 -3.15 -11.69 3.02
CA ASN A 118 -4.06 -12.81 2.78
C ASN A 118 -5.34 -12.34 2.08
N MET A 119 -5.95 -11.27 2.58
CA MET A 119 -7.13 -10.67 1.97
C MET A 119 -6.87 -10.22 0.53
N GLN A 120 -5.70 -9.62 0.27
CA GLN A 120 -5.33 -9.15 -1.07
C GLN A 120 -5.01 -10.31 -2.01
N ARG A 121 -4.44 -11.42 -1.52
CA ARG A 121 -4.25 -12.61 -2.35
C ARG A 121 -5.56 -13.15 -2.87
N GLU A 122 -6.64 -13.10 -2.09
CA GLU A 122 -7.94 -13.55 -2.55
C GLU A 122 -8.57 -12.59 -3.58
N LYS A 123 -8.45 -11.28 -3.33
CA LYS A 123 -9.11 -10.25 -4.14
C LYS A 123 -8.36 -9.86 -5.42
N PHE A 124 -7.04 -10.00 -5.44
CA PHE A 124 -6.16 -9.56 -6.52
C PHE A 124 -5.33 -10.69 -7.13
N LYS A 125 -5.84 -11.93 -7.15
CA LYS A 125 -5.15 -13.12 -7.70
C LYS A 125 -4.56 -12.86 -9.09
N ASP A 126 -5.34 -12.28 -9.98
CA ASP A 126 -4.95 -12.04 -11.38
C ASP A 126 -3.78 -11.06 -11.48
N ARG A 127 -3.82 -9.96 -10.71
CA ARG A 127 -2.72 -8.96 -10.68
C ARG A 127 -1.43 -9.56 -10.12
N ILE A 128 -1.53 -10.39 -9.08
CA ILE A 128 -0.37 -11.06 -8.49
C ILE A 128 0.23 -12.07 -9.48
N ALA A 129 -0.61 -12.81 -10.22
CA ALA A 129 -0.15 -13.72 -11.27
C ALA A 129 0.58 -12.99 -12.40
N GLN A 130 0.03 -11.87 -12.88
CA GLN A 130 0.65 -11.02 -13.91
C GLN A 130 2.00 -10.43 -13.47
N ASN A 131 2.11 -9.96 -12.23
CA ASN A 131 3.38 -9.45 -11.72
C ASN A 131 4.46 -10.53 -11.64
N ARG A 132 4.09 -11.79 -11.34
CA ARG A 132 5.02 -12.92 -11.32
C ARG A 132 5.50 -13.30 -12.72
N SER A 133 4.62 -13.31 -13.72
CA SER A 133 5.00 -13.59 -15.11
C SER A 133 5.91 -12.51 -15.71
N ASN A 134 5.71 -11.25 -15.32
CA ASN A 134 6.57 -10.15 -15.80
C ASN A 134 7.99 -10.23 -15.19
N GLN A 135 8.11 -10.65 -13.93
CA GLN A 135 9.42 -10.86 -13.29
C GLN A 135 10.21 -12.05 -13.86
N SER A 136 9.53 -13.14 -14.24
CA SER A 136 10.19 -14.29 -14.89
C SER A 136 10.56 -14.03 -16.36
N GLN A 137 9.91 -13.08 -17.03
CA GLN A 137 10.32 -12.63 -18.37
C GLN A 137 11.51 -11.66 -18.33
N GLN A 138 11.63 -10.82 -17.29
CA GLN A 138 12.72 -9.85 -17.17
C GLN A 138 14.07 -10.48 -16.78
N SER A 139 14.07 -11.72 -16.27
CA SER A 139 15.29 -12.49 -15.97
C SER A 139 15.85 -13.26 -17.19
N SER A 140 15.19 -13.20 -18.34
CA SER A 140 15.61 -13.90 -19.57
C SER A 140 16.23 -12.99 -20.66
N GLN A 141 16.46 -11.70 -20.38
CA GLN A 141 17.00 -10.74 -21.37
C GLN A 141 18.34 -10.08 -20.98
N ASN A 142 19.13 -10.67 -20.09
CA ASN A 142 20.50 -10.23 -19.83
C ASN A 142 21.51 -11.39 -19.98
N THR A 143 21.72 -11.83 -21.22
CA THR A 143 22.96 -12.47 -21.66
C THR A 143 23.12 -12.18 -23.15
N ASN A 144 24.06 -11.29 -23.49
CA ASN A 144 24.83 -11.21 -24.75
C ASN A 144 25.08 -9.75 -25.18
N ALA A 145 25.93 -9.04 -24.45
CA ALA A 145 26.79 -7.99 -25.01
C ALA A 145 27.80 -7.57 -23.95
N GLU A 146 28.85 -8.39 -23.75
CA GLU A 146 30.18 -7.96 -23.27
C GLU A 146 31.04 -9.23 -23.03
N GLN A 147 31.64 -9.75 -24.10
CA GLN A 147 32.85 -10.56 -24.00
C GLN A 147 33.87 -10.02 -25.02
N SER A 148 34.46 -8.88 -24.68
CA SER A 148 35.71 -8.43 -25.28
C SER A 148 36.87 -9.01 -24.47
N ASN A 149 37.70 -9.80 -25.16
CA ASN A 149 39.09 -10.14 -24.89
C ASN A 149 39.46 -10.68 -23.49
N VAL A 150 39.42 -12.01 -23.37
CA VAL A 150 40.38 -12.73 -22.52
C VAL A 150 41.38 -13.43 -23.46
N ILE A 151 42.60 -12.89 -23.52
CA ILE A 151 43.74 -13.46 -24.25
C ILE A 151 44.13 -14.76 -23.53
N ASP A 152 44.08 -15.88 -24.26
CA ASP A 152 44.44 -17.21 -23.78
C ASP A 152 45.97 -17.40 -23.83
N LEU A 153 46.65 -17.16 -22.70
CA LEU A 153 48.12 -17.20 -22.57
C LEU A 153 48.72 -18.60 -22.37
N ARG A 154 47.99 -19.68 -22.67
CA ARG A 154 48.48 -21.08 -22.49
C ARG A 154 48.82 -21.81 -23.79
N LYS A 155 49.35 -21.10 -24.78
CA LYS A 155 50.05 -21.71 -25.93
C LYS A 155 51.34 -20.99 -26.26
N GLN A 156 52.26 -20.98 -25.30
CA GLN A 156 53.69 -20.80 -25.56
C GLN A 156 54.44 -21.47 -24.41
N ASN A 157 54.78 -22.74 -24.58
CA ASN A 157 56.18 -23.18 -24.56
C ASN A 157 56.24 -24.67 -24.92
N GLN A 158 57.37 -24.99 -25.55
CA GLN A 158 57.79 -26.26 -26.13
C GLN A 158 57.73 -27.43 -25.16
#